data_AF-A0A8T5LK02-F1
#
_entry.id   AF-A0A8T5LK02-F1
#
_cell.length_a   1.000
_cell.length_b   1.000
_cell.length_c   1.000
_cell.angle_alpha   90.00
_cell.angle_beta   90.00
_cell.angle_gamma   90.00
#
_symmetry.space_group_name_H-M   'P 1'
#
loop_
_entity.id
_entity.type
_entity.pdbx_description
1 polymer ?
#
loop_
_entity_poly.entity_id
_entity_poly.type
_entity_poly.pdbx_seq_one_letter_code
_entity_poly.pdbx_strand_id
1 'polypeptide(L)'
;MVSERIWIIINISLGLMILLLLLNLSGIELPTLGKAQYVLDKEDPLCVVNWKNEYNQWNDLDGCCLEARKQLGCHKDELSVNDGGLELSWVCETNSNAVGYWLNNKAYNYCRQQSYW
;
A
#
# COMPACT_ATOMS: atom_id res chain seq x y z
N MET A 1 14.42 -40.24 29.70
CA MET A 1 13.21 -40.44 28.88
C MET A 1 12.84 -39.10 28.27
N VAL A 2 12.89 -38.99 26.95
CA VAL A 2 12.49 -37.75 26.25
C VAL A 2 10.97 -37.59 26.43
N SER A 3 10.55 -36.47 26.98
CA SER A 3 9.13 -36.19 27.25
C SER A 3 8.33 -36.22 25.94
N GLU A 4 7.15 -36.85 25.94
CA GLU A 4 6.23 -36.92 24.79
C GLU A 4 5.94 -35.54 24.17
N ARG A 5 5.99 -34.49 24.98
CA ARG A 5 5.83 -33.10 24.54
C ARG A 5 6.90 -32.68 23.51
N ILE A 6 8.12 -33.17 23.66
CA ILE A 6 9.24 -32.85 22.74
C ILE A 6 8.98 -33.47 21.37
N TRP A 7 8.47 -34.70 21.32
CA TRP A 7 8.10 -35.36 20.07
C TRP A 7 6.98 -34.64 19.32
N ILE A 8 5.97 -34.15 20.04
CA ILE A 8 4.88 -33.37 19.44
C ILE A 8 5.43 -32.06 18.84
N ILE A 9 6.29 -31.34 19.57
CA ILE A 9 6.88 -30.09 19.07
C ILE A 9 7.73 -30.34 17.83
N ILE A 10 8.53 -31.41 17.82
CA ILE A 10 9.35 -31.78 16.66
C ILE A 10 8.47 -32.12 15.45
N ASN A 11 7.38 -32.86 15.63
CA ASN A 11 6.50 -33.20 14.51
C ASN A 11 5.78 -31.97 13.94
N ILE A 12 5.34 -31.05 14.79
CA ILE A 12 4.72 -29.79 14.36
C ILE A 12 5.73 -28.93 13.59
N SER A 13 6.96 -28.81 14.10
CA SER A 13 7.99 -28.02 13.42
C SER A 13 8.42 -28.65 12.10
N LEU A 14 8.52 -29.99 12.03
CA LEU A 14 8.77 -30.70 10.78
C LEU A 14 7.65 -30.48 9.76
N GLY A 15 6.39 -30.57 10.20
CA GLY A 15 5.22 -30.33 9.35
C GLY A 15 5.21 -28.90 8.79
N LEU A 16 5.51 -27.91 9.62
CA LEU A 16 5.64 -26.51 9.19
C LEU A 16 6.77 -26.33 8.18
N MET A 17 7.91 -26.99 8.39
CA MET A 17 9.06 -26.92 7.50
C MET A 17 8.76 -27.55 6.12
N ILE A 18 8.05 -28.68 6.10
CA ILE A 18 7.57 -29.32 4.85
C ILE A 18 6.61 -28.39 4.11
N LEU A 19 5.67 -27.75 4.81
CA LEU A 19 4.75 -26.78 4.20
C LEU A 19 5.50 -25.62 3.53
N LEU A 20 6.47 -25.03 4.25
CA LEU A 20 7.28 -23.93 3.72
C LEU A 20 8.10 -24.34 2.49
N LEU A 21 8.66 -25.55 2.50
CA LEU A 21 9.39 -26.10 1.36
C LEU A 21 8.47 -26.33 0.15
N LEU A 22 7.24 -26.82 0.36
CA LEU A 22 6.25 -26.98 -0.72
C LEU A 22 5.83 -25.63 -1.32
N LEU A 23 5.61 -24.61 -0.49
CA LEU A 23 5.30 -23.26 -0.97
C LEU A 23 6.46 -22.68 -1.80
N ASN A 24 7.71 -22.88 -1.35
CA ASN A 24 8.90 -22.46 -2.06
C ASN A 24 9.08 -23.21 -3.40
N LEU A 25 8.89 -24.54 -3.42
CA LEU A 25 8.97 -25.36 -4.63
C LEU A 25 7.92 -24.95 -5.67
N SER A 26 6.74 -24.52 -5.21
CA SER A 26 5.64 -24.07 -6.06
C SER A 26 5.87 -22.68 -6.67
N GLY A 27 6.98 -22.01 -6.34
CA GLY A 27 7.28 -20.66 -6.81
C GLY A 27 6.30 -19.61 -6.29
N ILE A 28 5.57 -19.92 -5.21
CA ILE A 28 4.62 -18.99 -4.61
C ILE A 28 5.43 -17.96 -3.83
N GLU A 29 5.69 -16.82 -4.45
CA GLU A 29 6.20 -15.66 -3.75
C GLU A 29 5.17 -15.23 -2.70
N LEU A 30 5.53 -15.30 -1.42
CA LEU A 30 4.69 -14.76 -0.37
C LEU A 30 4.56 -13.24 -0.60
N PRO A 31 3.35 -12.72 -0.83
CA PRO A 31 3.18 -11.29 -1.05
C PRO A 31 3.62 -10.55 0.20
N THR A 32 4.41 -9.50 0.02
CA THR A 32 4.73 -8.58 1.12
C THR A 32 3.43 -7.97 1.64
N LEU A 33 3.40 -7.58 2.92
CA LEU A 33 2.22 -6.95 3.54
C LEU A 33 1.63 -5.81 2.68
N GLY A 34 2.49 -5.01 2.05
CA GLY A 34 2.08 -3.93 1.13
C GLY A 34 1.42 -4.45 -0.15
N LYS A 35 1.95 -5.51 -0.77
CA LYS A 35 1.33 -6.15 -1.95
C LYS A 35 -0.02 -6.78 -1.60
N ALA A 36 -0.10 -7.44 -0.46
CA ALA A 36 -1.35 -8.03 0.02
C ALA A 36 -2.43 -6.96 0.22
N GLN A 37 -2.08 -5.84 0.86
CA GLN A 37 -3.00 -4.72 1.06
C GLN A 37 -3.48 -4.11 -0.26
N TYR A 38 -2.59 -3.95 -1.25
CA TYR A 38 -2.97 -3.43 -2.57
C TYR A 38 -3.93 -4.36 -3.33
N VAL A 39 -3.73 -5.68 -3.25
CA VAL A 39 -4.58 -6.67 -3.93
C VAL A 39 -5.95 -6.83 -3.25
N LEU A 40 -6.02 -6.64 -1.93
CA LEU A 40 -7.25 -6.75 -1.15
C LEU A 40 -8.17 -5.52 -1.30
N ASP A 41 -7.62 -4.38 -1.68
CA ASP A 41 -8.35 -3.12 -1.83
C ASP A 41 -9.13 -3.09 -3.15
N LYS A 42 -10.47 -3.03 -3.06
CA LYS A 42 -11.38 -3.12 -4.22
C LYS A 42 -11.59 -1.79 -4.92
N GLU A 43 -11.18 -0.69 -4.31
CA GLU A 43 -11.32 0.64 -4.90
C GLU A 43 -10.38 0.82 -6.09
N ASP A 44 -10.68 1.74 -7.00
CA ASP A 44 -9.72 2.13 -8.01
C ASP A 44 -8.68 3.08 -7.40
N PRO A 45 -7.40 3.02 -7.80
CA PRO A 45 -6.40 3.97 -7.31
C PRO A 45 -6.73 5.37 -7.82
N LEU A 46 -6.87 6.32 -6.90
CA LEU A 46 -7.26 7.70 -7.19
C LEU A 46 -6.17 8.66 -6.75
N CYS A 47 -5.83 9.59 -7.65
CA CYS A 47 -4.99 10.74 -7.35
C CYS A 47 -5.72 12.03 -7.72
N VAL A 48 -5.66 13.01 -6.82
CA VAL A 48 -6.22 14.34 -7.01
C VAL A 48 -5.16 15.38 -6.66
N VAL A 49 -4.93 16.32 -7.56
CA VAL A 49 -4.06 17.46 -7.33
C VAL A 49 -4.88 18.59 -6.75
N ASN A 50 -4.45 19.13 -5.62
CA ASN A 50 -4.94 20.37 -5.07
C ASN A 50 -3.98 21.51 -5.41
N TRP A 51 -4.52 22.55 -6.04
CA TRP A 51 -3.85 23.83 -6.17
C TRP A 51 -4.83 24.95 -5.88
N LYS A 52 -4.54 25.81 -4.89
CA LYS A 52 -5.41 26.95 -4.51
C LYS A 52 -6.88 26.56 -4.28
N ASN A 53 -7.13 25.42 -3.64
CA ASN A 53 -8.47 24.85 -3.41
C ASN A 53 -9.19 24.33 -4.66
N GLU A 54 -8.52 24.25 -5.81
CA GLU A 54 -9.02 23.54 -6.98
C GLU A 54 -8.51 22.10 -6.96
N TYR A 55 -9.45 21.15 -6.97
CA TYR A 55 -9.17 19.72 -6.97
C TYR A 55 -9.35 19.15 -8.37
N ASN A 56 -8.27 18.69 -8.96
CA ASN A 56 -8.28 18.10 -10.29
C ASN A 56 -7.82 16.65 -10.21
N GLN A 57 -8.66 15.73 -10.68
CA GLN A 57 -8.30 14.32 -10.75
C GLN A 57 -7.19 14.13 -11.79
N TRP A 58 -6.12 13.43 -11.38
CA TRP A 58 -5.02 13.07 -12.27
C TRP A 58 -5.08 11.56 -12.55
N ASN A 59 -5.42 11.20 -13.78
CA ASN A 59 -5.60 9.80 -14.20
C ASN A 59 -4.27 9.07 -14.47
N ASP A 60 -3.18 9.79 -14.69
CA ASP A 60 -1.83 9.22 -14.81
C ASP A 60 -1.24 9.04 -13.40
N LEU A 61 -1.46 7.85 -12.86
CA LEU A 61 -1.06 7.49 -11.51
C LEU A 61 0.46 7.46 -11.34
N ASP A 62 1.21 7.04 -12.37
CA ASP A 62 2.68 6.98 -12.31
C ASP A 62 3.27 8.40 -12.21
N GLY A 63 2.78 9.32 -13.05
CA GLY A 63 3.14 10.73 -12.98
C GLY A 63 2.77 11.37 -11.65
N CYS A 64 1.55 11.10 -11.16
CA CYS A 64 1.13 11.58 -9.85
C CYS A 64 2.00 11.03 -8.71
N CYS A 65 2.31 9.74 -8.68
CA CYS A 65 3.16 9.15 -7.66
C CYS A 65 4.55 9.80 -7.62
N LEU A 66 5.11 10.10 -8.80
CA LEU A 66 6.41 10.75 -8.91
C LEU A 66 6.38 12.16 -8.30
N GLU A 67 5.34 12.94 -8.58
CA GLU A 67 5.19 14.29 -8.04
C GLU A 67 4.80 14.31 -6.54
N ALA A 68 3.97 13.37 -6.10
CA ALA A 68 3.59 13.21 -4.70
C ALA A 68 4.80 12.83 -3.83
N ARG A 69 5.71 11.99 -4.35
CA ARG A 69 6.96 11.60 -3.65
C ARG A 69 7.99 12.72 -3.56
N LYS A 70 7.93 13.73 -4.44
CA LYS A 70 8.81 14.91 -4.36
C LYS A 70 8.45 15.83 -3.19
N GLN A 71 7.28 15.65 -2.56
CA GLN A 71 6.84 16.45 -1.43
C GLN A 71 7.60 16.09 -0.16
N LEU A 72 7.77 17.05 0.76
CA LEU A 72 8.51 16.83 2.00
C LEU A 72 7.85 15.83 2.95
N GLY A 73 6.52 15.70 2.92
CA GLY A 73 5.81 14.77 3.79
C GLY A 73 4.47 14.33 3.22
N CYS A 74 4.09 13.10 3.59
CA CYS A 74 2.75 12.57 3.38
C CYS A 74 2.15 12.21 4.73
N HIS A 75 0.93 12.66 4.98
CA HIS A 75 0.20 12.36 6.20
C HIS A 75 -1.23 11.94 5.87
N LYS A 76 -1.88 11.28 6.83
CA LYS A 76 -3.28 10.93 6.69
C LYS A 76 -4.12 12.18 6.94
N ASP A 77 -4.94 12.51 5.96
CA ASP A 77 -6.00 13.49 6.10
C ASP A 77 -7.18 12.98 5.28
N GLU A 78 -8.36 12.98 5.90
CA GLU A 78 -9.56 12.41 5.31
C GLU A 78 -10.33 13.54 4.64
N LEU A 79 -10.30 13.52 3.30
CA LEU A 79 -11.02 14.47 2.48
C LEU A 79 -11.95 13.73 1.52
N SER A 80 -13.23 14.06 1.63
CA SER A 80 -14.22 13.67 0.63
C SER A 80 -14.36 14.83 -0.35
N VAL A 81 -13.84 14.66 -1.56
CA VAL A 81 -13.89 15.71 -2.60
C VAL A 81 -15.09 15.47 -3.50
N ASN A 82 -16.03 16.43 -3.46
CA ASN A 82 -17.26 16.53 -4.23
C ASN A 82 -18.36 15.48 -3.90
N ASP A 83 -19.62 15.85 -4.22
CA ASP A 83 -20.89 15.10 -4.13
C ASP A 83 -20.91 13.70 -4.80
N GLY A 84 -19.75 13.18 -5.24
CA GLY A 84 -19.55 11.89 -5.89
C GLY A 84 -18.86 10.82 -5.03
N GLY A 85 -18.53 11.09 -3.77
CA GLY A 85 -18.07 10.05 -2.82
C GLY A 85 -16.64 9.54 -3.03
N LEU A 86 -15.73 10.36 -3.56
CA LEU A 86 -14.32 10.00 -3.67
C LEU A 86 -13.65 10.16 -2.29
N GLU A 87 -13.28 9.04 -1.67
CA GLU A 87 -12.59 9.02 -0.37
C GLU A 87 -11.06 9.12 -0.58
N LEU A 88 -10.48 10.26 -0.19
CA LEU A 88 -9.04 10.47 -0.18
C LEU A 88 -8.57 10.43 1.26
N SER A 89 -7.54 9.62 1.53
CA SER A 89 -7.09 9.34 2.91
C SER A 89 -5.68 9.86 3.20
N TRP A 90 -4.95 10.29 2.16
CA TRP A 90 -3.57 10.71 2.26
C TRP A 90 -3.37 12.01 1.50
N VAL A 91 -2.62 12.92 2.09
CA VAL A 91 -2.16 14.15 1.44
C VAL A 91 -0.63 14.20 1.51
N CYS A 92 -0.01 14.43 0.37
CA CYS A 92 1.41 14.66 0.22
C CYS A 92 1.64 16.12 -0.17
N GLU A 93 2.32 16.88 0.69
CA GLU A 93 2.57 18.30 0.48
C GLU A 93 3.87 18.76 1.14
N THR A 94 4.50 19.76 0.54
CA THR A 94 5.69 20.42 1.10
C THR A 94 5.31 21.53 2.07
N ASN A 95 4.22 22.24 1.76
CA ASN A 95 3.67 23.33 2.54
C ASN A 95 2.20 23.49 2.14
N SER A 96 1.32 23.91 3.05
CA SER A 96 -0.12 24.03 2.82
C SER A 96 -0.53 25.06 1.76
N ASN A 97 0.39 25.93 1.35
CA ASN A 97 0.20 26.91 0.27
C ASN A 97 0.78 26.44 -1.09
N ALA A 98 1.38 25.24 -1.15
CA ALA A 98 1.96 24.67 -2.37
C ALA A 98 0.97 23.70 -3.04
N VAL A 99 1.39 23.06 -4.14
CA VAL A 99 0.62 21.96 -4.74
C VAL A 99 0.57 20.80 -3.75
N GLY A 100 -0.63 20.37 -3.39
CA GLY A 100 -0.87 19.18 -2.57
C GLY A 100 -1.36 18.02 -3.43
N TYR A 101 -0.93 16.81 -3.12
CA TYR A 101 -1.34 15.60 -3.83
C TYR A 101 -2.15 14.70 -2.90
N TRP A 102 -3.42 14.53 -3.21
CA TRP A 102 -4.35 13.71 -2.46
C TRP A 102 -4.47 12.33 -3.09
N LEU A 103 -4.35 11.29 -2.26
CA LEU A 103 -4.31 9.90 -2.67
C LEU A 103 -5.30 9.11 -1.81
N ASN A 104 -6.03 8.18 -2.42
CA ASN A 104 -6.70 7.14 -1.63
C ASN A 104 -5.70 6.09 -1.13
N ASN A 105 -6.14 5.20 -0.24
CA ASN A 105 -5.26 4.19 0.36
C ASN A 105 -4.59 3.30 -0.71
N LYS A 106 -5.32 2.92 -1.75
CA LYS A 106 -4.78 2.11 -2.84
C LYS A 106 -3.73 2.84 -3.66
N ALA A 107 -3.98 4.08 -4.05
CA ALA A 107 -3.00 4.91 -4.76
C ALA A 107 -1.75 5.15 -3.91
N TYR A 108 -1.90 5.46 -2.63
CA TYR A 108 -0.75 5.63 -1.72
C TYR A 108 0.10 4.35 -1.63
N ASN A 109 -0.53 3.19 -1.47
CA ASN A 109 0.17 1.92 -1.42
C ASN A 109 0.85 1.56 -2.75
N TYR A 110 0.19 1.83 -3.87
CA TYR A 110 0.80 1.71 -5.20
C TYR A 110 2.05 2.57 -5.32
N CYS A 111 1.93 3.85 -4.95
CA CYS A 111 3.02 4.80 -4.90
C CYS A 111 4.09 4.42 -3.86
N ARG A 112 3.94 3.40 -3.00
CA ARG A 112 5.02 2.92 -2.13
C ARG A 112 5.75 1.71 -2.68
N GLN A 113 5.16 0.99 -3.63
CA GLN A 113 5.73 -0.23 -4.21
C GLN A 113 6.67 0.07 -5.40
N GLN A 114 6.50 1.22 -6.06
CA GLN A 114 7.31 1.65 -7.19
C GLN A 114 8.80 1.81 -6.80
N SER A 115 9.71 1.13 -7.50
CA SER A 115 11.16 1.11 -7.22
C SER A 115 11.94 2.27 -7.86
N TYR A 116 11.32 3.06 -8.72
CA TYR A 116 12.01 4.06 -9.54
C TYR A 116 12.13 5.42 -8.84
N TRP A 117 13.30 6.03 -9.06
CA TRP A 117 13.64 7.44 -8.87
C TRP A 117 13.57 8.16 -10.20
#